data_AF-A0A8B8B413-F1
#
_entry.id   AF-A0A8B8B413-F1
#
_cell.length_a   1.000
_cell.length_b   1.000
_cell.length_c   1.000
_cell.angle_alpha   90.00
_cell.angle_beta   90.00
_cell.angle_gamma   90.00
#
_symmetry.space_group_name_H-M   'P 1'
#
loop_
_entity.id
_entity.type
_entity.pdbx_description
1 polymer ?
#
loop_
_entity_poly.entity_id
_entity_poly.type
_entity_poly.pdbx_seq_one_letter_code
_entity_poly.pdbx_strand_id
1 'polypeptide(L)'
;MTISEASYDYAPKYSAFKYAAAKLVAGGCGPGWHQYNKRCYWFSREKLNWYTASMKCASMGGYLVSIDESHENTYVRHMLSVYRVRGGSWLGLNDVLRPNKHRWCWGFVAKPCHKFDWYGNEPVYHEHGDYNCGLFKRSYKYHWHVDSCGQKNHFVCEKPMGKPCVCVY
;
A
#
# COMPACT_ATOMS: atom_id res chain seq x y z
N MET A 1 34.08 0.76 19.85
CA MET A 1 32.96 -0.20 19.83
C MET A 1 32.65 -0.56 21.26
N THR A 2 31.52 -0.09 21.80
CA THR A 2 30.87 -0.69 22.96
C THR A 2 29.39 -0.30 22.84
N ILE A 3 28.56 -1.31 22.61
CA ILE A 3 27.11 -1.22 22.52
C ILE A 3 26.61 -1.08 23.97
N SER A 4 25.88 -0.01 24.30
CA SER A 4 25.22 0.11 25.60
C SER A 4 23.97 -0.76 25.60
N GLU A 5 23.92 -1.73 26.49
CA GLU A 5 22.73 -2.53 26.79
C GLU A 5 21.63 -1.60 27.34
N ALA A 6 20.48 -1.56 26.67
CA ALA A 6 19.29 -0.92 27.23
C ALA A 6 18.71 -1.87 28.31
N SER A 7 18.83 -1.47 29.57
CA SER A 7 18.23 -2.17 30.72
C SER A 7 16.70 -2.15 30.59
N TYR A 8 16.09 -3.32 30.70
CA TYR A 8 14.65 -3.54 30.67
C TYR A 8 14.09 -3.58 32.10
N ASP A 9 14.24 -2.50 32.86
CA ASP A 9 13.84 -2.48 34.29
C ASP A 9 12.46 -1.89 34.60
N TYR A 10 11.59 -1.69 33.61
CA TYR A 10 10.23 -1.16 33.82
C TYR A 10 9.12 -2.00 33.18
N ALA A 11 9.12 -3.32 33.44
CA ALA A 11 7.93 -4.15 33.19
C ALA A 11 7.12 -4.32 34.49
N PRO A 12 5.84 -3.94 34.55
CA PRO A 12 5.01 -4.16 35.72
C PRO A 12 4.79 -5.66 35.93
N LYS A 13 5.11 -6.12 37.15
CA LYS A 13 4.95 -7.51 37.58
C LYS A 13 3.47 -7.83 37.81
N TYR A 14 2.76 -8.25 36.76
CA TYR A 14 1.47 -8.92 36.91
C TYR A 14 1.60 -10.39 36.51
N SER A 15 1.79 -11.22 37.54
CA SER A 15 1.76 -12.68 37.50
C SER A 15 0.32 -13.16 37.31
N ALA A 16 -0.12 -13.44 36.09
CA ALA A 16 -1.27 -14.34 35.84
C ALA A 16 -1.50 -14.68 34.36
N PHE A 17 -1.10 -13.85 33.41
CA PHE A 17 -1.26 -14.19 31.99
C PHE A 17 0.06 -14.72 31.46
N LYS A 18 0.07 -15.98 31.03
CA LYS A 18 1.14 -16.50 30.17
C LYS A 18 1.09 -15.71 28.86
N TYR A 19 1.68 -14.52 28.84
CA TYR A 19 1.93 -13.82 27.62
C TYR A 19 2.81 -14.74 26.79
N ALA A 20 2.26 -15.26 25.70
CA ALA A 20 3.06 -15.88 24.67
C ALA A 20 4.16 -14.87 24.35
N ALA A 21 5.40 -15.21 24.66
CA ALA A 21 6.54 -14.38 24.30
C ALA A 21 6.45 -14.19 22.79
N ALA A 22 6.06 -12.99 22.35
CA ALA A 22 6.10 -12.63 20.96
C ALA A 22 7.57 -12.68 20.57
N LYS A 23 8.00 -13.80 20.00
CA LYS A 23 9.33 -13.95 19.45
C LYS A 23 9.45 -12.86 18.41
N LEU A 24 10.28 -11.85 18.66
CA LEU A 24 10.63 -10.86 17.65
C LEU A 24 11.21 -11.65 16.48
N VAL A 25 10.42 -11.84 15.44
CA VAL A 25 10.94 -12.32 14.17
C VAL A 25 11.89 -11.22 13.71
N ALA A 26 13.16 -11.58 13.57
CA ALA A 26 14.22 -10.69 13.11
C ALA A 26 13.71 -9.86 11.91
N GLY A 27 13.97 -8.55 11.96
CA GLY A 27 13.35 -7.54 11.11
C GLY A 27 13.29 -7.91 9.63
N GLY A 28 12.14 -7.64 9.02
CA GLY A 28 11.89 -7.88 7.60
C GLY A 28 10.40 -7.91 7.27
N CYS A 29 10.08 -8.19 6.02
CA CYS A 29 8.70 -8.10 5.51
C CYS A 29 7.90 -9.41 5.57
N GLY A 30 8.56 -10.50 5.95
CA GLY A 30 8.02 -11.86 5.88
C GLY A 30 8.02 -12.43 4.45
N PRO A 31 7.71 -13.73 4.28
CA PRO A 31 7.74 -14.39 2.98
C PRO A 31 6.81 -13.73 1.96
N GLY A 32 7.29 -13.60 0.71
CA GLY A 32 6.53 -13.05 -0.42
C GLY A 32 6.37 -11.53 -0.46
N TRP A 33 6.77 -10.83 0.61
CA TRP A 33 6.85 -9.37 0.61
C TRP A 33 8.25 -8.90 0.26
N HIS A 34 8.33 -7.83 -0.53
CA HIS A 34 9.59 -7.18 -0.92
C HIS A 34 9.88 -5.99 -0.02
N GLN A 35 11.09 -5.93 0.51
CA GLN A 35 11.51 -4.82 1.36
C GLN A 35 12.11 -3.69 0.51
N TYR A 36 11.65 -2.46 0.75
CA TYR A 36 12.26 -1.25 0.20
C TYR A 36 12.00 -0.06 1.13
N ASN A 37 13.05 0.69 1.46
CA ASN A 37 13.04 1.84 2.38
C ASN A 37 12.13 1.69 3.64
N LYS A 38 12.38 0.65 4.46
CA LYS A 38 11.62 0.33 5.70
C LYS A 38 10.11 0.09 5.49
N ARG A 39 9.68 -0.16 4.26
CA ARG A 39 8.33 -0.58 3.89
C ARG A 39 8.40 -1.94 3.20
N CYS A 40 7.27 -2.60 3.16
CA CYS A 40 7.08 -3.93 2.63
C CYS A 40 6.03 -3.87 1.54
N TYR A 41 6.32 -4.44 0.37
CA TYR A 41 5.46 -4.40 -0.81
C TYR A 41 5.09 -5.81 -1.27
N TRP A 42 3.80 -6.03 -1.55
CA TRP A 42 3.30 -7.29 -2.10
C TRP A 42 2.70 -7.04 -3.48
N PHE A 43 3.24 -7.72 -4.49
CA PHE A 43 2.76 -7.63 -5.87
C PHE A 43 1.82 -8.80 -6.15
N SER A 44 0.55 -8.51 -6.40
CA SER A 44 -0.46 -9.55 -6.59
C SER A 44 -0.22 -10.35 -7.87
N ARG A 45 -0.49 -11.66 -7.82
CA ARG A 45 -0.62 -12.50 -9.04
C ARG A 45 -2.05 -12.52 -9.57
N GLU A 46 -3.04 -12.40 -8.69
CA GLU A 46 -4.45 -12.38 -9.04
C GLU A 46 -4.90 -10.98 -9.52
N LYS A 47 -6.12 -10.90 -10.07
CA LYS A 47 -6.75 -9.64 -10.46
C LYS A 47 -8.06 -9.46 -9.72
N LEU A 48 -8.23 -8.31 -9.08
CA LEU A 48 -9.40 -7.95 -8.30
C LEU A 48 -9.89 -6.55 -8.68
N ASN A 49 -11.14 -6.25 -8.35
CA ASN A 49 -11.61 -4.87 -8.38
C ASN A 49 -10.94 -4.07 -7.25
N TRP A 50 -10.98 -2.74 -7.35
CA TRP A 50 -10.25 -1.88 -6.42
C TRP A 50 -10.69 -2.07 -4.96
N TYR A 51 -12.00 -2.23 -4.73
CA TYR A 51 -12.57 -2.47 -3.40
C TYR A 51 -12.08 -3.77 -2.76
N THR A 52 -12.18 -4.89 -3.49
CA THR A 52 -11.74 -6.20 -3.00
C THR A 52 -10.23 -6.25 -2.84
N ALA A 53 -9.46 -5.59 -3.73
CA ALA A 53 -8.01 -5.45 -3.59
C ALA A 53 -7.63 -4.67 -2.31
N SER A 54 -8.34 -3.58 -2.01
CA SER A 54 -8.17 -2.80 -0.78
C SER A 54 -8.40 -3.65 0.47
N MET A 55 -9.52 -4.38 0.52
CA MET A 55 -9.82 -5.31 1.62
C MET A 55 -8.78 -6.44 1.72
N LYS A 56 -8.28 -6.93 0.59
CA LYS A 56 -7.22 -7.96 0.58
C LYS A 56 -5.94 -7.42 1.21
N CYS A 57 -5.50 -6.21 0.85
CA CYS A 57 -4.33 -5.60 1.49
C CYS A 57 -4.53 -5.39 3.00
N ALA A 58 -5.72 -4.94 3.41
CA ALA A 58 -6.09 -4.80 4.83
C ALA A 58 -6.00 -6.14 5.58
N SER A 59 -6.51 -7.23 5.00
CA SER A 59 -6.43 -8.57 5.60
C SER A 59 -5.00 -9.09 5.79
N MET A 60 -4.03 -8.54 5.04
CA MET A 60 -2.61 -8.88 5.17
C MET A 60 -1.83 -7.91 6.08
N GLY A 61 -2.55 -7.06 6.83
CA GLY A 61 -1.98 -6.07 7.75
C GLY A 61 -1.36 -4.86 7.05
N GLY A 62 -1.85 -4.52 5.86
CA GLY A 62 -1.37 -3.38 5.05
C GLY A 62 -2.51 -2.63 4.38
N TYR A 63 -2.19 -1.89 3.33
CA TYR A 63 -3.13 -1.14 2.51
C TYR A 63 -2.68 -1.18 1.04
N LEU A 64 -3.54 -0.78 0.10
CA LEU A 64 -3.10 -0.56 -1.28
C LEU A 64 -2.03 0.55 -1.29
N VAL A 65 -0.92 0.31 -1.99
CA VAL A 65 0.28 1.17 -1.91
C VAL A 65 -0.05 2.66 -2.02
N SER A 66 0.53 3.45 -1.13
CA SER A 66 0.46 4.91 -1.16
C SER A 66 1.83 5.48 -1.47
N ILE A 67 1.95 6.17 -2.59
CA ILE A 67 3.24 6.69 -3.04
C ILE A 67 3.47 8.06 -2.40
N ASP A 68 4.36 8.10 -1.41
CA ASP A 68 4.69 9.30 -0.65
C ASP A 68 5.94 10.00 -1.23
N GLU A 69 6.87 9.25 -1.84
CA GLU A 69 8.15 9.76 -2.35
C GLU A 69 8.46 9.30 -3.78
N SER A 70 9.23 10.10 -4.55
CA SER A 70 9.55 9.80 -5.96
C SER A 70 10.36 8.51 -6.15
N HIS A 71 11.21 8.18 -5.16
CA HIS A 71 11.99 6.95 -5.17
C HIS A 71 11.08 5.71 -5.04
N GLU A 72 9.97 5.83 -4.31
CA GLU A 72 9.00 4.75 -4.08
C GLU A 72 8.21 4.48 -5.35
N ASN A 73 7.78 5.55 -6.02
CA ASN A 73 7.17 5.45 -7.35
C ASN A 73 8.06 4.67 -8.32
N THR A 74 9.34 5.05 -8.37
CA THR A 74 10.34 4.44 -9.26
C THR A 74 10.52 2.97 -8.95
N TYR A 75 10.63 2.61 -7.67
CA TYR A 75 10.76 1.23 -7.22
C TYR A 75 9.55 0.37 -7.63
N VAL A 76 8.33 0.82 -7.33
CA VAL A 76 7.10 0.05 -7.64
C VAL A 76 6.97 -0.15 -9.15
N ARG A 77 7.21 0.89 -9.95
CA ARG A 77 7.20 0.81 -11.42
C ARG A 77 8.22 -0.19 -11.96
N HIS A 78 9.45 -0.14 -11.43
CA HIS A 78 10.50 -1.07 -11.80
C HIS A 78 10.08 -2.51 -11.52
N MET A 79 9.54 -2.79 -10.33
CA MET A 79 9.08 -4.14 -9.96
C MET A 79 7.93 -4.62 -10.85
N LEU A 80 6.95 -3.77 -11.17
CA LEU A 80 5.88 -4.10 -12.11
C LEU A 80 6.41 -4.44 -13.51
N SER A 81 7.46 -3.74 -13.95
CA SER A 81 8.17 -4.03 -15.20
C SER A 81 8.90 -5.38 -15.17
N VAL A 82 9.66 -5.64 -14.10
CA VAL A 82 10.37 -6.91 -13.87
C VAL A 82 9.40 -8.09 -13.88
N TYR A 83 8.24 -7.95 -13.23
CA TYR A 83 7.19 -8.97 -13.22
C TYR A 83 6.34 -9.01 -14.49
N ARG A 84 6.58 -8.11 -15.45
CA ARG A 84 5.87 -8.03 -16.73
C ARG A 84 4.34 -7.99 -16.55
N VAL A 85 3.85 -7.32 -15.51
CA VAL A 85 2.44 -7.23 -15.15
C VAL A 85 1.61 -6.75 -16.35
N ARG A 86 0.58 -7.50 -16.76
CA ARG A 86 -0.22 -7.16 -17.95
C ARG A 86 -1.45 -6.32 -17.54
N GLY A 87 -1.81 -5.34 -18.37
CA GLY A 87 -2.94 -4.44 -18.10
C GLY A 87 -2.52 -3.32 -17.15
N GLY A 88 -2.99 -3.37 -15.91
CA GLY A 88 -2.55 -2.45 -14.87
C GLY A 88 -2.57 -3.04 -13.48
N SER A 89 -2.09 -2.25 -12.52
CA SER A 89 -2.03 -2.60 -11.10
C SER A 89 -2.56 -1.46 -10.24
N TRP A 90 -3.60 -1.71 -9.45
CA TRP A 90 -4.18 -0.75 -8.53
C TRP A 90 -3.15 -0.23 -7.52
N LEU A 91 -3.27 1.06 -7.21
CA LEU A 91 -2.69 1.74 -6.05
C LEU A 91 -3.82 2.28 -5.17
N GLY A 92 -3.50 2.81 -3.99
CA GLY A 92 -4.51 3.30 -3.05
C GLY A 92 -5.22 4.58 -3.50
N LEU A 93 -4.83 5.20 -4.60
CA LEU A 93 -5.37 6.48 -5.06
C LEU A 93 -6.81 6.30 -5.55
N ASN A 94 -7.76 7.06 -4.99
CA ASN A 94 -9.17 7.05 -5.40
C ASN A 94 -9.86 8.40 -5.07
N ASP A 95 -10.98 8.70 -5.72
CA ASP A 95 -11.86 9.83 -5.36
C ASP A 95 -13.30 9.38 -5.00
N VAL A 96 -13.50 8.08 -4.78
CA VAL A 96 -14.80 7.43 -4.50
C VAL A 96 -15.59 8.10 -3.37
N LEU A 97 -14.92 8.56 -2.31
CA LEU A 97 -15.58 9.21 -1.17
C LEU A 97 -15.99 10.66 -1.42
N ARG A 98 -15.36 11.33 -2.39
CA ARG A 98 -15.70 12.70 -2.79
C ARG A 98 -15.60 12.86 -4.32
N PRO A 99 -16.48 12.17 -5.07
CA PRO A 99 -16.47 12.24 -6.52
C PRO A 99 -16.71 13.68 -6.96
N ASN A 100 -16.14 14.07 -8.09
CA ASN A 100 -16.34 15.38 -8.75
C ASN A 100 -15.85 16.58 -7.93
N LYS A 101 -15.07 16.38 -6.86
CA LYS A 101 -14.49 17.46 -6.05
C LYS A 101 -13.00 17.70 -6.30
N HIS A 102 -12.43 17.06 -7.32
CA HIS A 102 -11.00 17.10 -7.66
C HIS A 102 -10.08 16.71 -6.48
N ARG A 103 -10.56 15.82 -5.60
CA ARG A 103 -9.85 15.41 -4.39
C ARG A 103 -9.64 13.90 -4.37
N TRP A 104 -8.44 13.50 -4.78
CA TRP A 104 -7.98 12.11 -4.71
C TRP A 104 -7.32 11.84 -3.36
N CYS A 105 -7.63 10.70 -2.76
CA CYS A 105 -7.17 10.32 -1.44
C CYS A 105 -6.64 8.87 -1.46
N TRP A 106 -5.85 8.52 -0.44
CA TRP A 106 -5.23 7.19 -0.33
C TRP A 106 -6.08 6.23 0.51
N GLY A 107 -6.44 5.09 -0.08
CA GLY A 107 -7.26 4.06 0.53
C GLY A 107 -8.61 4.60 1.02
N PHE A 108 -9.12 4.02 2.09
CA PHE A 108 -10.28 4.52 2.83
C PHE A 108 -9.90 5.33 4.07
N VAL A 109 -8.61 5.62 4.26
CA VAL A 109 -8.07 6.18 5.50
C VAL A 109 -7.84 7.68 5.35
N ALA A 110 -7.95 8.41 6.45
CA ALA A 110 -7.85 9.86 6.54
C ALA A 110 -6.42 10.43 6.32
N LYS A 111 -5.61 9.84 5.43
CA LYS A 111 -4.39 10.50 4.94
C LYS A 111 -4.82 11.76 4.16
N PRO A 112 -4.13 12.91 4.33
CA PRO A 112 -4.45 14.12 3.60
C PRO A 112 -4.41 13.87 2.09
N CYS A 113 -5.44 14.37 1.40
CA CYS A 113 -5.57 14.27 -0.05
C CYS A 113 -4.55 15.24 -0.68
N HIS A 114 -3.32 14.80 -0.93
CA HIS A 114 -2.29 15.61 -1.58
C HIS A 114 -2.52 15.64 -3.11
N LYS A 115 -2.19 16.76 -3.76
CA LYS A 115 -2.13 16.88 -5.23
C LYS A 115 -0.87 16.12 -5.71
N PHE A 116 -1.02 15.12 -6.59
CA PHE A 116 0.09 14.26 -7.04
C PHE A 116 0.38 14.33 -8.55
N ASP A 117 1.53 13.75 -8.91
CA ASP A 117 2.25 13.67 -10.19
C ASP A 117 1.55 12.76 -11.22
N TRP A 118 0.44 13.24 -11.78
CA TRP A 118 -0.25 12.59 -12.88
C TRP A 118 0.60 12.61 -14.16
N TYR A 119 0.48 11.60 -15.01
CA TYR A 119 1.13 11.66 -16.32
C TYR A 119 0.44 12.71 -17.20
N GLY A 120 1.15 13.80 -17.50
CA GLY A 120 0.61 14.90 -18.30
C GLY A 120 -0.47 15.69 -17.55
N ASN A 121 -1.63 15.88 -18.19
CA ASN A 121 -2.74 16.68 -17.67
C ASN A 121 -3.85 15.84 -17.00
N GLU A 122 -3.53 14.62 -16.60
CA GLU A 122 -4.48 13.81 -15.83
C GLU A 122 -4.68 14.34 -14.39
N PRO A 123 -5.82 14.03 -13.73
CA PRO A 123 -6.92 13.21 -14.21
C PRO A 123 -7.78 14.03 -15.17
N VAL A 124 -7.78 13.64 -16.45
CA VAL A 124 -8.74 14.14 -17.42
C VAL A 124 -10.04 13.50 -16.97
N TYR A 125 -10.88 14.30 -16.33
CA TYR A 125 -12.16 13.83 -15.84
C TYR A 125 -12.93 13.31 -17.05
N HIS A 126 -13.17 12.01 -17.10
CA HIS A 126 -13.93 11.42 -18.19
C HIS A 126 -15.39 11.77 -17.94
N GLU A 127 -16.00 12.58 -18.81
CA GLU A 127 -17.41 12.99 -18.75
C GLU A 127 -18.37 11.77 -18.73
N HIS A 128 -17.87 10.60 -19.11
CA HIS A 128 -18.60 9.34 -19.13
C HIS A 128 -17.76 8.22 -18.49
N GLY A 129 -18.22 7.68 -17.36
CA GLY A 129 -17.65 6.48 -16.71
C GLY A 129 -17.19 6.69 -15.27
N ASP A 130 -17.20 5.62 -14.47
CA ASP A 130 -16.81 5.59 -13.05
C ASP A 130 -15.28 5.51 -12.88
N TYR A 131 -14.53 6.47 -13.44
CA TYR A 131 -13.05 6.49 -13.45
C TYR A 131 -12.44 7.01 -12.15
N ASN A 132 -12.85 6.42 -11.04
CA ASN A 132 -12.62 6.95 -9.70
C ASN A 132 -11.43 6.29 -8.96
N CYS A 133 -10.69 5.40 -9.63
CA CYS A 133 -9.62 4.60 -9.02
C CYS A 133 -8.32 4.64 -9.84
N GLY A 134 -7.21 4.87 -9.14
CA GLY A 134 -5.88 5.01 -9.73
C GLY A 134 -5.14 3.66 -9.88
N LEU A 135 -4.49 3.47 -11.02
CA LEU A 135 -3.66 2.30 -11.31
C LEU A 135 -2.34 2.68 -12.01
N PHE A 136 -1.32 1.85 -11.83
CA PHE A 136 -0.15 1.80 -12.70
C PHE A 136 -0.53 1.09 -14.00
N LYS A 137 -0.55 1.78 -15.14
CA LYS A 137 -0.99 1.21 -16.42
C LYS A 137 0.17 0.87 -17.34
N ARG A 138 0.27 -0.38 -17.80
CA ARG A 138 1.39 -0.87 -18.62
C ARG A 138 1.52 -0.12 -19.96
N SER A 139 0.42 0.20 -20.63
CA SER A 139 0.42 0.95 -21.89
C SER A 139 1.10 2.32 -21.75
N TYR A 140 1.11 2.86 -20.54
CA TYR A 140 1.75 4.13 -20.19
C TYR A 140 3.06 3.89 -19.44
N LYS A 141 3.78 2.80 -19.72
CA LYS A 141 5.05 2.44 -19.05
C LYS A 141 4.93 2.43 -17.52
N TYR A 142 3.77 1.97 -17.01
CA TYR A 142 3.41 2.01 -15.59
C TYR A 142 3.39 3.41 -15.00
N HIS A 143 3.10 4.46 -15.77
CA HIS A 143 2.67 5.72 -15.17
C HIS A 143 1.27 5.55 -14.57
N TRP A 144 0.94 6.43 -13.63
CA TRP A 144 -0.37 6.44 -13.02
C TRP A 144 -1.40 6.84 -14.07
N HIS A 145 -2.53 6.18 -14.01
CA HIS A 145 -3.71 6.43 -14.83
C HIS A 145 -4.93 6.21 -13.92
N VAL A 146 -6.12 6.50 -14.42
CA VAL A 146 -7.41 6.14 -13.81
C VAL A 146 -8.10 5.00 -14.56
N ASP A 147 -8.87 4.17 -13.87
CA ASP A 147 -9.71 3.13 -14.47
C ASP A 147 -10.95 2.93 -13.60
N SER A 148 -11.97 2.25 -14.12
CA SER A 148 -13.19 2.04 -13.35
C SER A 148 -12.92 1.15 -12.14
N CYS A 149 -13.38 1.57 -10.96
CA CYS A 149 -13.12 0.86 -9.71
C CYS A 149 -13.63 -0.60 -9.72
N GLY A 150 -14.63 -0.90 -10.55
CA GLY A 150 -15.18 -2.24 -10.77
C GLY A 150 -14.32 -3.15 -11.67
N GLN A 151 -13.35 -2.62 -12.42
CA GLN A 151 -12.50 -3.39 -13.31
C GLN A 151 -11.53 -4.30 -12.55
N LYS A 152 -11.22 -5.46 -13.10
CA LYS A 152 -10.27 -6.40 -12.47
C LYS A 152 -8.85 -6.13 -12.95
N ASN A 153 -8.02 -5.59 -12.08
CA ASN A 153 -6.59 -5.36 -12.30
C ASN A 153 -5.75 -6.06 -11.23
N HIS A 154 -4.45 -6.17 -11.47
CA HIS A 154 -3.51 -6.53 -10.40
C HIS A 154 -3.51 -5.42 -9.33
N PHE A 155 -2.79 -5.60 -8.24
CA PHE A 155 -2.68 -4.62 -7.18
C PHE A 155 -1.36 -4.76 -6.43
N VAL A 156 -0.93 -3.67 -5.82
CA VAL A 156 0.24 -3.63 -4.94
C VAL A 156 -0.22 -3.28 -3.53
N CYS A 157 0.09 -4.14 -2.57
CA CYS A 157 -0.11 -3.82 -1.16
C CYS A 157 1.19 -3.31 -0.54
N GLU A 158 1.05 -2.51 0.49
CA GLU A 158 2.14 -1.91 1.24
C GLU A 158 1.86 -2.02 2.75
N LYS A 159 2.90 -2.20 3.56
CA LYS A 159 2.85 -2.06 5.02
C LYS A 159 4.20 -1.61 5.60
N PRO A 160 4.21 -0.99 6.78
CA PRO A 160 5.45 -0.69 7.50
C PRO A 160 6.24 -1.97 7.82
N MET A 161 7.56 -1.89 7.75
CA MET A 161 8.45 -2.94 8.23
C MET A 161 8.44 -2.94 9.77
N GLY A 162 8.05 -4.06 10.39
CA GLY A 162 8.28 -4.31 11.82
C GLY A 162 7.54 -3.41 12.82
N LYS A 163 6.24 -3.62 13.00
CA LYS A 163 5.59 -4.13 14.23
C LYS A 163 4.13 -4.35 13.84
N PRO A 164 3.54 -5.54 14.09
CA PRO A 164 2.10 -5.70 13.91
C PRO A 164 1.40 -4.67 14.81
N CYS A 165 0.47 -3.89 14.25
CA CYS A 165 -0.49 -3.16 15.06
C CYS A 165 -1.32 -4.21 15.80
N VAL A 166 -0.95 -4.51 17.04
CA VAL A 166 -1.78 -5.34 17.92
C VAL A 166 -2.91 -4.44 18.38
N CYS A 167 -4.12 -4.66 17.84
CA CYS A 167 -5.32 -4.12 18.46
C CYS A 167 -5.46 -4.82 19.82
N VAL A 168 -5.23 -4.07 20.90
CA VAL A 168 -5.53 -4.52 22.25
C VAL A 168 -6.99 -4.17 22.50
N TYR A 169 -7.87 -5.17 22.58
CA TYR A 169 -9.24 -5.03 23.09
C TYR A 169 -9.25 -5.30 24.59
#